data_AF-A0A1G1YNK1-F1
#
_entry.id   AF-A0A1G1YNK1-F1
#
_cell.length_a   1.000
_cell.length_b   1.000
_cell.length_c   1.000
_cell.angle_alpha   90.00
_cell.angle_beta   90.00
_cell.angle_gamma   90.00
#
_symmetry.space_group_name_H-M   'P 1'
#
loop_
_entity.id
_entity.type
_entity.pdbx_description
1 polymer ?
#
loop_
_entity_poly.entity_id
_entity_poly.type
_entity_poly.pdbx_seq_one_letter_code
_entity_poly.pdbx_strand_id
1 'polypeptide(L)'
;MLYASIDDFTNKQVKFKSPSQTIGSIIRGFKSAAAKKINLLLKSPGQPVWQRNYYEHIISDDADYWRIVNYIEMNLEKWEFDRNYKK
;
A
#
# COMPACT_ATOMS: atom_id res chain seq x y z
N MET A 1 -49.72 -26.28 10.76
CA MET A 1 -48.36 -26.11 10.21
C MET A 1 -48.07 -24.62 10.20
N LEU A 2 -47.24 -24.18 11.15
CA LEU A 2 -46.91 -22.77 11.38
C LEU A 2 -45.94 -22.27 10.30
N TYR A 3 -46.29 -21.18 9.63
CA TYR A 3 -45.39 -20.40 8.79
C TYR A 3 -44.36 -19.72 9.71
N ALA A 4 -43.10 -20.13 9.64
CA ALA A 4 -42.01 -19.35 10.24
C ALA A 4 -41.89 -18.01 9.49
N SER A 5 -41.83 -16.91 10.25
CA SER A 5 -41.81 -15.55 9.73
C SER A 5 -40.61 -15.33 8.80
N ILE A 6 -40.86 -14.69 7.66
CA ILE A 6 -39.87 -14.38 6.61
C ILE A 6 -38.83 -13.34 7.10
N ASP A 7 -39.06 -12.75 8.28
CA ASP A 7 -38.26 -11.66 8.83
C ASP A 7 -36.90 -12.08 9.41
N ASP A 8 -36.69 -13.38 9.70
CA ASP A 8 -35.45 -13.89 10.31
C ASP A 8 -34.25 -13.93 9.33
N PHE A 9 -34.48 -13.70 8.03
CA PHE A 9 -33.42 -13.69 7.01
C PHE A 9 -32.81 -12.31 6.73
N THR A 10 -33.39 -11.24 7.27
CA THR A 10 -32.87 -9.89 7.03
C THR A 10 -32.09 -9.39 8.24
N ASN A 11 -30.92 -8.81 7.97
CA ASN A 11 -30.16 -7.97 8.90
C ASN A 11 -29.03 -8.64 9.72
N LYS A 12 -28.14 -9.39 9.05
CA LYS A 12 -26.72 -9.37 9.43
C LYS A 12 -26.02 -8.28 8.61
N GLN A 13 -25.94 -7.05 9.14
CA GLN A 13 -25.04 -6.04 8.58
C GLN A 13 -23.61 -6.52 8.76
N VAL A 14 -23.03 -7.15 7.74
CA VAL A 14 -21.62 -7.51 7.75
C VAL A 14 -20.83 -6.21 7.69
N LYS A 15 -20.32 -5.77 8.84
CA LYS A 15 -19.49 -4.57 8.96
C LYS A 15 -18.19 -4.82 8.20
N PHE A 16 -18.06 -4.24 7.00
CA PHE A 16 -16.81 -4.27 6.25
C PHE A 16 -15.71 -3.60 7.07
N LYS A 17 -14.70 -4.39 7.45
CA LYS A 17 -13.50 -3.90 8.12
C LYS A 17 -12.35 -3.90 7.12
N SER A 18 -11.61 -2.81 7.07
CA SER A 18 -10.35 -2.80 6.33
C SER A 18 -9.38 -3.79 7.00
N PRO A 19 -8.61 -4.56 6.22
CA PRO A 19 -7.54 -5.40 6.77
C PRO A 19 -6.59 -4.55 7.62
N SER A 20 -6.27 -5.06 8.81
CA SER A 20 -5.31 -4.47 9.75
C SER A 20 -4.17 -5.44 10.02
N GLN A 21 -3.07 -4.96 10.62
CA GLN A 21 -1.89 -5.77 11.00
C GLN A 21 -1.20 -6.48 9.82
N THR A 22 -1.37 -5.97 8.60
CA THR A 22 -0.65 -6.44 7.41
C THR A 22 0.32 -5.35 6.93
N ILE A 23 1.39 -5.75 6.24
CA ILE A 23 2.30 -4.81 5.57
C ILE A 23 1.53 -3.86 4.64
N GLY A 24 0.57 -4.38 3.87
CA GLY A 24 -0.30 -3.55 3.02
C GLY A 24 -1.15 -2.54 3.79
N SER A 25 -1.59 -2.84 5.02
CA SER A 25 -2.30 -1.87 5.87
C SER A 25 -1.39 -0.75 6.36
N ILE A 26 -0.13 -1.05 6.70
CA ILE A 26 0.88 -0.07 7.13
C ILE A 26 1.27 0.84 5.95
N ILE A 27 1.61 0.25 4.80
CA ILE A 27 1.99 1.02 3.60
C ILE A 27 0.85 1.92 3.11
N ARG A 28 -0.40 1.44 3.17
CA ARG A 28 -1.59 2.25 2.85
C ARG A 28 -1.71 3.46 3.76
N GLY A 29 -1.58 3.26 5.08
CA GLY A 29 -1.58 4.34 6.07
C GLY A 29 -0.49 5.38 5.77
N PHE A 30 0.75 4.93 5.59
CA PHE A 30 1.87 5.80 5.26
C PHE A 30 1.66 6.58 3.96
N LYS A 31 1.36 5.89 2.84
CA LYS A 31 1.17 6.52 1.52
C LYS A 31 0.03 7.55 1.55
N SER A 32 -1.07 7.24 2.23
CA SER A 32 -2.22 8.16 2.33
C SER A 32 -1.87 9.44 3.11
N ALA A 33 -1.23 9.31 4.27
CA ALA A 33 -0.85 10.44 5.11
C ALA A 33 0.16 11.36 4.40
N ALA A 34 1.19 10.77 3.79
CA ALA A 34 2.21 11.51 3.06
C ALA A 34 1.64 12.19 1.80
N ALA A 35 0.81 11.50 1.01
CA ALA A 35 0.18 12.09 -0.17
C ALA A 35 -0.72 13.28 0.18
N LYS A 36 -1.50 13.18 1.28
CA LYS A 36 -2.32 14.29 1.77
C LYS A 36 -1.44 15.49 2.11
N LYS A 37 -0.34 15.29 2.86
CA LYS A 37 0.57 16.37 3.25
C LYS A 37 1.22 17.03 2.02
N ILE A 38 1.71 16.23 1.08
CA ILE A 38 2.34 16.72 -0.16
C ILE A 38 1.33 17.53 -0.98
N ASN A 39 0.14 16.99 -1.23
CA ASN A 39 -0.87 17.68 -2.03
C ASN A 39 -1.37 18.98 -1.39
N LEU A 40 -1.42 19.06 -0.06
CA LEU A 40 -1.74 20.32 0.64
C LEU A 40 -0.63 21.36 0.47
N LEU A 41 0.65 20.95 0.61
CA LEU A 41 1.80 21.83 0.44
C LEU A 41 1.93 22.35 -1.00
N LEU A 42 1.67 21.48 -1.98
CA LEU A 42 1.77 21.80 -3.40
C LEU A 42 0.48 22.39 -4.00
N LYS A 43 -0.57 22.58 -3.19
CA LYS A 43 -1.90 23.08 -3.62
C LYS A 43 -2.51 22.25 -4.77
N SER A 44 -2.25 20.94 -4.76
CA SER A 44 -2.63 20.00 -5.80
C SER A 44 -3.49 18.85 -5.26
N PRO A 45 -4.64 19.11 -4.61
CA PRO A 45 -5.46 18.06 -4.01
C PRO A 45 -5.91 17.05 -5.06
N GLY A 46 -5.79 15.75 -4.72
CA GLY A 46 -6.20 14.64 -5.59
C GLY A 46 -5.17 14.23 -6.64
N GLN A 47 -4.04 14.94 -6.77
CA GLN A 47 -2.98 14.49 -7.68
C GLN A 47 -2.30 13.22 -7.15
N PRO A 48 -2.02 12.23 -8.02
CA PRO A 48 -1.35 11.00 -7.64
C PRO A 48 0.11 11.29 -7.29
N VAL A 49 0.47 11.07 -6.03
CA VAL A 49 1.85 11.25 -5.54
C VAL A 49 2.68 9.98 -5.70
N TRP A 50 2.05 8.81 -5.55
CA TRP A 50 2.74 7.52 -5.51
C TRP A 50 2.50 6.72 -6.78
N GLN A 51 3.51 5.96 -7.20
CA GLN A 51 3.30 4.86 -8.13
C GLN A 51 2.34 3.81 -7.51
N ARG A 52 1.58 3.15 -8.39
CA ARG A 52 0.65 2.08 -8.00
C ARG A 52 1.42 0.89 -7.41
N ASN A 53 0.81 0.23 -6.43
CA ASN A 53 1.37 -0.91 -5.68
C ASN A 53 2.64 -0.54 -4.87
N TYR A 54 3.26 -1.53 -4.24
CA TYR A 54 4.52 -1.41 -3.54
C TYR A 54 5.28 -2.73 -3.69
N TYR A 55 6.61 -2.67 -3.60
CA TYR A 55 7.46 -3.86 -3.63
C TYR A 55 7.68 -4.37 -2.21
N GLU A 56 7.56 -5.68 -2.04
CA GLU A 56 7.86 -6.38 -0.78
C GLU A 56 8.73 -7.60 -1.09
N HIS A 57 9.73 -7.85 -0.26
CA HIS A 57 10.65 -8.97 -0.39
C HIS A 57 11.16 -9.37 0.98
N ILE A 58 11.17 -10.67 1.28
CA ILE A 58 11.63 -11.20 2.57
C ILE A 58 13.13 -11.45 2.46
N ILE A 59 13.91 -10.74 3.27
CA ILE A 59 15.35 -10.93 3.41
C ILE A 59 15.58 -12.13 4.32
N SER A 60 16.16 -13.20 3.76
CA SER A 60 16.33 -14.48 4.47
C SER A 60 17.78 -14.88 4.71
N ASP A 61 18.74 -14.19 4.08
CA ASP A 61 20.17 -14.39 4.27
C ASP A 61 20.95 -13.07 4.12
N ASP A 62 22.23 -13.11 4.49
CA ASP A 62 23.10 -11.94 4.46
C ASP A 62 23.40 -11.48 3.03
N ALA A 63 23.48 -12.39 2.06
CA ALA A 63 23.77 -12.02 0.67
C ALA A 63 22.64 -11.17 0.08
N ASP A 64 21.40 -11.52 0.39
CA ASP A 64 20.21 -10.78 0.00
C ASP A 64 20.11 -9.44 0.73
N TYR A 65 20.44 -9.41 2.02
CA TYR A 65 20.55 -8.17 2.78
C TYR A 65 21.53 -7.19 2.12
N TRP A 66 22.76 -7.64 1.86
CA TRP A 66 23.79 -6.80 1.24
C TRP A 66 23.41 -6.35 -0.16
N ARG A 67 22.72 -7.20 -0.94
CA ARG A 67 22.21 -6.81 -2.26
C ARG A 67 21.21 -5.65 -2.17
N ILE A 68 20.30 -5.67 -1.20
CA ILE A 68 19.29 -4.62 -1.03
C ILE A 68 19.92 -3.34 -0.48
N VAL A 69 20.84 -3.44 0.48
CA VAL A 69 21.60 -2.28 0.98
C VAL A 69 22.36 -1.61 -0.16
N ASN A 70 23.14 -2.38 -0.91
CA ASN A 70 23.88 -1.87 -2.07
C ASN A 70 22.95 -1.24 -3.10
N TYR A 71 21.77 -1.83 -3.35
CA TYR A 71 20.79 -1.22 -4.25
C TYR A 71 20.36 0.15 -3.73
N ILE A 72 19.97 0.28 -2.46
CA ILE A 72 19.50 1.55 -1.88
C ILE A 72 20.60 2.63 -1.96
N GLU A 73 21.84 2.28 -1.63
CA GLU A 73 22.97 3.21 -1.67
C GLU A 73 23.32 3.65 -3.10
N MET A 74 23.33 2.71 -4.06
CA MET A 74 23.72 2.99 -5.44
C MET A 74 22.56 3.50 -6.32
N ASN A 75 21.31 3.51 -5.83
CA ASN A 75 20.14 3.79 -6.67
C ASN A 75 20.15 5.21 -7.25
N LEU A 76 20.73 6.18 -6.53
CA LEU A 76 20.82 7.56 -6.98
C LEU A 76 21.56 7.69 -8.32
N GLU A 77 22.59 6.88 -8.53
CA GLU A 77 23.42 6.90 -9.75
C GLU A 77 22.80 6.09 -10.90
N LYS A 78 21.92 5.13 -10.57
CA LYS A 78 21.40 4.15 -11.53
C LYS A 78 19.94 4.40 -11.93
N TRP A 79 19.33 5.47 -11.43
CA TRP A 79 17.91 5.76 -11.59
C TRP A 79 17.46 5.82 -13.05
N GLU A 80 18.28 6.39 -13.94
CA GLU A 80 17.97 6.47 -15.38
C GLU A 80 17.96 5.09 -16.10
N PHE A 81 18.58 4.09 -15.50
CA PHE A 81 18.66 2.72 -16.01
C PHE A 81 17.67 1.78 -15.32
N ASP A 82 16.86 2.28 -14.37
CA ASP A 82 15.86 1.44 -13.71
C ASP A 82 14.78 1.02 -14.71
N ARG A 83 14.41 -0.27 -14.68
CA ARG A 83 13.45 -0.86 -15.62
C ARG A 83 12.04 -0.26 -15.51
N ASN A 84 11.73 0.37 -14.39
CA ASN A 84 10.45 1.04 -14.15
C ASN A 84 10.54 2.56 -14.28
N TYR A 85 11.70 3.10 -14.66
CA TYR A 85 11.85 4.52 -14.94
C TYR A 85 11.06 4.89 -16.20
N LYS A 86 10.01 5.70 -16.03
CA LYS A 86 9.27 6.32 -17.12
C LYS A 86 9.53 7.82 -17.06
N LYS A 87 10.01 8.39 -18.18
CA LYS A 87 10.18 9.83 -18.38
C LYS A 87 8.83 10.53 -18.49
#